data_AF-A0A9X8YP17-F1
#
_entry.id   AF-A0A9X8YP17-F1
#
_cell.length_a   1.000
_cell.length_b   1.000
_cell.length_c   1.000
_cell.angle_alpha   90.00
_cell.angle_beta   90.00
_cell.angle_gamma   90.00
#
_symmetry.space_group_name_H-M   'P 1'
#
loop_
_entity.id
_entity.type
_entity.pdbx_description
1 polymer ?
#
loop_
_entity_poly.entity_id
_entity_poly.type
_entity_poly.pdbx_seq_one_letter_code
_entity_poly.pdbx_strand_id
1 'polypeptide(L)'
;QAGWLSADEKQALQQQLDEEQKGIKAVRNYGEAFRSRNVILLCVQYFAWSIGVYGFVLWLPSILRSGMQMGMVEAGWLSAVPYLAATIAMIVVSWASDKMQNRKLFVWPLLLIGA
;
A
#
# COMPACT_ATOMS: atom_id res chain seq x y z
N GLN A 1 -19.63 -14.94 15.53
CA GLN A 1 -19.68 -15.34 16.94
C GLN A 1 -18.38 -16.06 17.29
N ALA A 2 -17.59 -15.53 18.23
CA ALA A 2 -16.33 -16.14 18.68
C ALA A 2 -16.62 -17.21 19.75
N GLY A 3 -16.48 -18.49 19.40
CA GLY A 3 -16.78 -19.62 20.30
C GLY A 3 -15.71 -19.90 21.36
N TRP A 4 -14.54 -19.26 21.24
CA TRP A 4 -13.37 -19.49 22.10
C TRP A 4 -13.26 -18.52 23.29
N LEU A 5 -14.13 -17.49 23.34
CA LEU A 5 -14.19 -16.50 24.42
C LEU A 5 -15.35 -16.82 25.37
N SER A 6 -15.08 -16.74 26.67
CA SER A 6 -16.10 -16.72 27.72
C SER A 6 -17.02 -15.49 27.59
N ALA A 7 -18.16 -15.50 28.28
CA ALA A 7 -19.09 -14.36 28.26
C ALA A 7 -18.43 -13.07 28.78
N ASP A 8 -17.63 -13.20 29.83
CA ASP A 8 -16.93 -12.07 30.47
C ASP A 8 -15.85 -11.49 29.55
N GLU A 9 -15.07 -12.34 28.86
CA GLU A 9 -14.06 -11.88 27.90
C GLU A 9 -14.69 -11.20 26.68
N LYS A 10 -15.85 -11.67 26.22
CA LYS A 10 -16.60 -10.99 25.15
C LYS A 10 -17.06 -9.61 25.59
N GLN A 11 -17.55 -9.49 26.82
CA GLN A 11 -18.00 -8.22 27.36
C GLN A 11 -16.84 -7.24 27.56
N ALA A 12 -15.71 -7.72 28.08
CA ALA A 12 -14.50 -6.92 28.22
C ALA A 12 -13.95 -6.44 26.86
N LEU A 13 -13.91 -7.33 25.86
CA LEU A 13 -13.50 -6.97 24.50
C LEU A 13 -14.44 -5.94 23.86
N GLN A 14 -15.76 -6.11 24.01
CA GLN A 14 -16.73 -5.16 23.49
C GLN A 14 -16.57 -3.79 24.15
N GLN A 15 -16.35 -3.74 25.47
CA GLN A 15 -16.10 -2.49 26.18
C GLN A 15 -14.84 -1.78 25.67
N GLN A 16 -13.74 -2.51 25.46
CA GLN A 16 -12.53 -1.92 24.88
C GLN A 16 -12.76 -1.37 23.47
N LEU A 17 -13.45 -2.11 22.60
CA LEU A 17 -13.79 -1.65 21.25
C LEU A 17 -14.67 -0.40 21.27
N ASP A 18 -15.65 -0.35 22.17
CA ASP A 18 -16.53 0.82 22.34
C ASP A 18 -15.74 2.03 22.87
N GLU A 19 -14.76 1.82 23.74
CA GLU A 19 -13.85 2.88 24.21
C GLU A 19 -12.95 3.41 23.09
N GLU A 20 -12.38 2.54 22.26
CA GLU A 20 -11.60 2.94 21.08
C GLU A 20 -12.45 3.74 20.09
N GLN A 21 -13.70 3.34 19.86
CA GLN A 21 -14.61 4.05 18.96
C GLN A 21 -14.96 5.47 19.44
N LYS A 22 -15.01 5.73 20.75
CA LYS A 22 -15.30 7.08 21.29
C LYS A 22 -14.26 8.12 20.85
N GLY A 23 -13.02 7.71 20.60
CA GLY A 23 -11.94 8.59 20.14
C GLY A 23 -11.98 8.88 18.63
N ILE A 24 -12.70 8.08 17.86
CA ILE A 24 -12.81 8.23 16.41
C ILE A 24 -13.97 9.18 16.12
N LYS A 25 -13.65 10.39 15.63
CA LYS A 25 -14.69 11.31 15.16
C LYS A 25 -15.48 10.65 14.03
N ALA A 26 -16.76 10.41 14.26
CA ALA A 26 -17.66 9.92 13.22
C ALA A 26 -17.69 10.93 12.07
N VAL A 27 -17.29 10.49 10.88
CA VAL A 27 -17.40 11.29 9.66
C VAL A 27 -18.87 11.29 9.26
N ARG A 28 -19.56 12.42 9.43
CA ARG A 28 -21.03 12.48 9.30
C ARG A 28 -21.48 12.44 7.85
N ASN A 29 -20.60 12.83 6.92
CA ASN A 29 -20.85 12.79 5.48
C ASN A 29 -19.54 12.84 4.67
N TYR A 30 -19.61 12.47 3.39
CA TYR A 30 -18.45 12.53 2.48
C TYR A 30 -17.85 13.94 2.36
N GLY A 31 -18.68 15.00 2.48
CA GLY A 31 -18.22 16.39 2.42
C GLY A 31 -17.32 16.82 3.59
N GLU A 32 -17.44 16.19 4.76
CA GLU A 32 -16.50 16.35 5.87
C GLU A 32 -15.17 15.62 5.59
N ALA A 33 -15.22 14.45 4.95
CA ALA A 33 -14.01 13.73 4.54
C ALA A 33 -13.18 14.57 3.55
N PHE A 34 -13.81 15.15 2.52
CA PHE A 34 -13.12 16.01 1.55
C PHE A 34 -12.57 17.32 2.13
N ARG A 35 -13.02 17.74 3.32
CA ARG A 35 -12.49 18.90 4.03
C ARG A 35 -11.44 18.54 5.09
N SER A 36 -11.27 17.27 5.39
CA SER A 36 -10.27 16.80 6.35
C SER A 36 -8.86 17.00 5.77
N ARG A 37 -8.01 17.77 6.46
CA ARG A 37 -6.62 18.01 6.07
C ARG A 37 -5.85 16.70 5.84
N ASN A 38 -6.08 15.69 6.69
CA ASN A 38 -5.41 14.40 6.57
C ASN A 38 -5.84 13.67 5.29
N VAL A 39 -7.14 13.72 4.95
CA VAL A 39 -7.64 13.09 3.71
C VAL A 39 -7.03 13.78 2.49
N ILE A 40 -7.03 15.12 2.46
CA ILE A 40 -6.44 15.87 1.34
C ILE A 40 -4.94 15.54 1.18
N LEU A 41 -4.18 15.54 2.29
CA LEU A 41 -2.74 15.22 2.25
C LEU A 41 -2.49 13.80 1.74
N LEU A 42 -3.26 12.82 2.22
CA LEU A 42 -3.16 11.43 1.76
C LEU A 42 -3.54 11.30 0.28
N CYS A 43 -4.57 12.01 -0.18
CA CYS A 43 -4.97 12.03 -1.58
C CYS A 43 -3.89 12.65 -2.47
N VAL A 44 -3.31 13.78 -2.08
CA VAL A 44 -2.23 14.44 -2.85
C VAL A 44 -0.98 13.55 -2.90
N GLN A 45 -0.59 12.98 -1.76
CA GLN A 45 0.52 12.02 -1.71
C GLN A 45 0.27 10.82 -2.63
N TYR A 46 -0.92 10.23 -2.56
CA TYR A 46 -1.30 9.09 -3.39
C TYR A 46 -1.31 9.48 -4.88
N PHE A 47 -1.84 10.65 -5.21
CA PHE A 47 -1.88 11.16 -6.57
C PHE A 47 -0.48 11.37 -7.16
N ALA A 48 0.43 12.00 -6.41
CA ALA A 48 1.81 12.18 -6.84
C ALA A 48 2.53 10.84 -7.07
N TRP A 49 2.33 9.89 -6.14
CA TRP A 49 2.85 8.53 -6.29
C TRP A 49 2.28 7.82 -7.52
N SER A 50 0.96 7.88 -7.73
CA SER A 50 0.30 7.26 -8.88
C SER A 50 0.78 7.85 -10.21
N ILE A 51 0.94 9.17 -10.31
CA ILE A 51 1.50 9.79 -11.52
C ILE A 51 2.90 9.24 -11.81
N GLY A 52 3.78 9.18 -10.80
CA GLY A 52 5.14 8.67 -10.98
C GLY A 52 5.14 7.21 -11.46
N VAL A 53 4.35 6.35 -10.81
CA VAL A 53 4.27 4.92 -11.14
C VAL A 53 3.68 4.71 -12.53
N TYR A 54 2.52 5.29 -12.84
CA TYR A 54 1.90 5.12 -14.17
C TYR A 54 2.71 5.80 -15.27
N GLY A 55 3.36 6.92 -14.96
CA GLY A 55 4.35 7.58 -15.81
C GLY A 55 5.52 6.65 -16.17
N PHE A 56 6.02 5.89 -15.21
CA PHE A 56 7.07 4.92 -15.48
C PHE A 56 6.55 3.72 -16.27
N VAL A 57 5.40 3.15 -15.88
CA VAL A 57 4.79 1.98 -16.53
C VAL A 57 4.50 2.19 -18.01
N LEU A 58 3.90 3.33 -18.36
CA LEU A 58 3.47 3.58 -19.73
C LEU A 58 4.64 3.97 -20.65
N TRP A 59 5.64 4.70 -20.12
CA TRP A 59 6.72 5.25 -20.94
C TRP A 59 8.03 4.45 -20.90
N LEU A 60 8.24 3.55 -19.92
CA LEU A 60 9.47 2.72 -19.84
C LEU A 60 9.76 1.96 -21.15
N PRO A 61 8.80 1.26 -21.79
CA PRO A 61 9.08 0.56 -23.05
C PRO A 61 9.49 1.52 -24.17
N SER A 62 8.87 2.71 -24.22
CA SER A 62 9.21 3.74 -25.20
C SER A 62 10.62 4.29 -24.98
N ILE A 63 11.01 4.54 -23.72
CA ILE A 63 12.33 5.03 -23.34
C ILE A 63 13.41 4.01 -23.75
N LEU A 64 13.20 2.72 -23.45
CA LEU A 64 14.13 1.65 -23.82
C LEU A 64 14.26 1.54 -25.35
N ARG A 65 13.14 1.63 -26.07
CA ARG A 65 13.11 1.61 -27.53
C ARG A 65 13.91 2.77 -28.14
N SER A 66 13.69 4.00 -27.67
CA SER A 66 14.38 5.19 -28.20
C SER A 66 15.85 5.26 -27.79
N GLY A 67 16.17 4.85 -26.56
CA GLY A 67 17.51 4.95 -26.00
C GLY A 67 18.47 3.86 -26.50
N MET A 68 17.96 2.67 -26.82
CA MET A 68 18.78 1.52 -27.23
C MET A 68 18.52 1.03 -28.66
N GLN A 69 17.73 1.76 -29.46
CA GLN A 69 17.32 1.37 -30.82
C GLN A 69 16.73 -0.05 -30.92
N MET A 70 16.12 -0.54 -29.84
CA MET A 70 15.60 -1.92 -29.75
C MET A 70 14.25 -2.07 -30.44
N GLY A 71 13.88 -3.30 -30.79
CA GLY A 71 12.55 -3.63 -31.30
C GLY A 71 11.46 -3.43 -30.23
N MET A 72 10.20 -3.23 -30.67
CA MET A 72 9.05 -3.06 -29.76
C MET A 72 8.86 -4.27 -28.82
N VAL A 73 9.05 -5.48 -29.34
CA VAL A 73 8.89 -6.73 -28.57
C VAL A 73 9.99 -6.88 -27.54
N GLU A 74 11.25 -6.60 -27.90
CA GLU A 74 12.39 -6.69 -26.99
C GLU A 74 12.30 -5.67 -25.86
N ALA A 75 11.93 -4.42 -26.17
CA ALA A 75 11.69 -3.38 -25.18
C ALA A 75 10.55 -3.77 -24.21
N GLY A 76 9.48 -4.40 -24.73
CA GLY A 76 8.39 -4.93 -23.92
C GLY A 76 8.88 -5.99 -22.91
N TRP A 77 9.59 -7.02 -23.37
CA TRP A 77 10.14 -8.06 -22.50
C TRP A 77 11.10 -7.51 -21.45
N LEU A 78 12.02 -6.62 -21.85
CA LEU A 78 12.98 -6.03 -20.92
C LEU A 78 12.29 -5.14 -19.88
N SER A 79 11.26 -4.38 -20.29
CA SER A 79 10.47 -3.55 -19.37
C SER A 79 9.68 -4.36 -18.35
N ALA A 80 9.30 -5.61 -18.66
CA ALA A 80 8.54 -6.47 -17.75
C ALA A 80 9.39 -7.01 -16.58
N VAL A 81 10.72 -7.16 -16.78
CA VAL A 81 11.65 -7.71 -15.78
C VAL A 81 11.58 -6.97 -14.43
N PRO A 82 11.73 -5.63 -14.34
CA PRO A 82 11.66 -4.92 -13.06
C PRO A 82 10.29 -5.06 -12.39
N TYR A 83 9.19 -5.08 -13.14
CA TYR A 83 7.85 -5.28 -12.58
C TYR A 83 7.63 -6.70 -12.04
N LEU A 84 8.17 -7.71 -12.73
CA LEU A 84 8.13 -9.08 -12.26
C LEU A 84 8.96 -9.23 -10.97
N ALA A 85 10.16 -8.67 -10.93
CA ALA A 85 11.00 -8.66 -9.74
C ALA A 85 10.29 -7.95 -8.56
N ALA A 86 9.66 -6.80 -8.81
CA ALA A 86 8.88 -6.08 -7.81
C ALA A 86 7.69 -6.90 -7.29
N THR A 87 7.00 -7.62 -8.18
CA THR A 87 5.87 -8.50 -7.82
C THR A 87 6.32 -9.64 -6.92
N ILE A 88 7.41 -10.32 -7.26
CA ILE A 88 7.99 -11.40 -6.45
C ILE A 88 8.43 -10.84 -5.09
N ALA A 89 9.14 -9.72 -5.08
CA ALA A 89 9.58 -9.08 -3.84
C ALA A 89 8.40 -8.73 -2.93
N MET A 90 7.32 -8.17 -3.50
CA MET A 90 6.10 -7.84 -2.75
C MET A 90 5.49 -9.08 -2.08
N ILE A 91 5.40 -10.20 -2.79
CA ILE A 91 4.85 -11.46 -2.24
C ILE A 91 5.75 -12.00 -1.12
N VAL A 92 7.06 -12.10 -1.38
CA VAL A 92 8.04 -12.65 -0.42
C VAL A 92 8.10 -11.82 0.85
N VAL A 93 8.16 -10.49 0.71
CA VAL A 93 8.19 -9.57 1.85
C VAL A 93 6.89 -9.64 2.63
N SER A 94 5.73 -9.66 1.96
CA SER A 94 4.43 -9.72 2.64
C SER A 94 4.31 -11.02 3.45
N TRP A 95 4.68 -12.15 2.83
CA TRP A 95 4.69 -13.45 3.50
C TRP A 95 5.67 -13.49 4.68
N ALA A 96 6.89 -12.97 4.51
CA ALA A 96 7.90 -12.94 5.58
C ALA A 96 7.46 -12.04 6.74
N SER A 97 6.87 -10.88 6.44
CA SER A 97 6.31 -9.95 7.42
C SER A 97 5.21 -10.60 8.25
N ASP A 98 4.27 -11.28 7.59
CA ASP A 98 3.16 -11.96 8.28
C ASP A 98 3.65 -13.14 9.11
N LYS A 99 4.65 -13.89 8.62
CA LYS A 99 5.22 -15.02 9.37
C LYS A 99 6.02 -14.58 10.60
N MET A 100 6.72 -13.45 10.53
CA MET A 100 7.55 -12.96 11.64
C MET A 100 6.80 -12.05 12.62
N GLN A 101 5.54 -11.67 12.32
CA GLN A 101 4.71 -10.74 13.11
C GLN A 101 5.39 -9.39 13.44
N ASN A 102 6.54 -9.10 12.84
CA ASN A 102 7.35 -7.93 13.09
C ASN A 102 7.31 -6.99 11.88
N ARG A 103 6.10 -6.46 11.62
CA ARG A 103 5.77 -5.65 10.43
C ARG A 103 6.72 -4.46 10.23
N LYS A 104 7.25 -3.88 11.31
CA LYS A 104 8.15 -2.72 11.24
C LYS A 104 9.46 -3.05 10.53
N LEU A 105 10.04 -4.23 10.76
CA LEU A 105 11.35 -4.59 10.19
C LEU A 105 11.27 -4.76 8.66
N PHE A 106 10.11 -5.13 8.13
CA PHE A 106 9.89 -5.34 6.70
C PHE A 106 9.38 -4.09 5.98
N VAL A 107 8.62 -3.23 6.66
CA VAL A 107 8.00 -2.05 6.05
C VAL A 107 8.97 -0.87 5.96
N TRP A 108 9.76 -0.59 7.01
CA TRP A 108 10.61 0.61 7.05
C TRP A 108 11.78 0.61 6.05
N PRO A 109 12.54 -0.47 5.86
CA PRO A 109 13.65 -0.47 4.90
C PRO A 109 13.19 -0.30 3.45
N LEU A 110 12.06 -0.92 3.08
CA LEU A 110 11.51 -0.80 1.73
C LEU A 110 10.94 0.59 1.46
N LEU A 111 10.33 1.22 2.46
CA LEU A 111 9.89 2.61 2.37
C LEU A 111 11.07 3.57 2.22
N LEU A 112 12.19 3.32 2.88
CA LEU A 112 13.39 4.15 2.78
C LEU A 112 14.14 3.99 1.44
N ILE A 113 14.09 2.82 0.83
CA ILE A 113 14.70 2.59 -0.50
C ILE A 113 13.85 3.22 -1.62
N GLY A 114 12.54 3.37 -1.40
CA GLY A 114 11.61 3.94 -2.37
C GLY A 114 11.29 5.44 -2.20
N ALA A 115 11.76 6.09 -1.15
CA ALA A 115 11.61 7.53 -0.88
C ALA A 115 12.82 8.31 -1.40
#